data_AF-A0A356B313-F1
#
_entry.id   AF-A0A356B313-F1
#
_cell.length_a   1.000
_cell.length_b   1.000
_cell.length_c   1.000
_cell.angle_alpha   90.00
_cell.angle_beta   90.00
_cell.angle_gamma   90.00
#
_symmetry.space_group_name_H-M   'P 1'
#
loop_
_entity.id
_entity.type
_entity.pdbx_description
1 polymer ?
#
loop_
_entity_poly.entity_id
_entity_poly.type
_entity_poly.pdbx_seq_one_letter_code
_entity_poly.pdbx_strand_id
1 'polypeptide(L)'
;MKSLFEHHFIWWMNHRPENSMFFKKAIVIAVGAGGGMKKATADIKVNLENWGISAIWSYSIASGVMLWNEVSKKKLDKIKRDMRDLADKIKRKSVRIKKGQKFHFAYMRFIQKINWCTPEDKAYWQEKGWHEHVRPWRVNL
;
A
#
# COMPACT_ATOMS: atom_id res chain seq x y z
N MET A 1 -9.87 9.36 4.80
CA MET A 1 -8.69 8.47 4.71
C MET A 1 -8.19 7.98 6.06
N LYS A 2 -7.85 8.86 7.03
CA LYS A 2 -7.37 8.45 8.37
C LYS A 2 -8.22 7.35 9.02
N SER A 3 -9.53 7.57 9.15
CA SER A 3 -10.46 6.61 9.76
C SER A 3 -10.47 5.22 9.08
N LEU A 4 -10.25 5.13 7.76
CA LEU A 4 -10.17 3.85 7.07
C LEU A 4 -8.99 3.01 7.57
N PHE A 5 -7.81 3.64 7.71
CA PHE A 5 -6.62 2.95 8.21
C PHE A 5 -6.75 2.61 9.69
N GLU A 6 -7.35 3.49 10.48
CA GLU A 6 -7.62 3.22 11.90
C GLU A 6 -8.63 2.10 12.11
N HIS A 7 -9.57 1.89 11.19
CA HIS A 7 -10.49 0.75 11.26
C HIS A 7 -9.81 -0.57 10.83
N HIS A 8 -8.78 -0.51 9.99
CA HIS A 8 -8.13 -1.68 9.40
C HIS A 8 -6.65 -1.81 9.82
N PHE A 9 -6.28 -1.22 10.96
CA PHE A 9 -4.90 -1.26 11.46
C PHE A 9 -4.45 -2.69 11.78
N ILE A 10 -5.41 -3.56 12.16
CA ILE A 10 -5.17 -4.98 12.43
C ILE A 10 -4.58 -5.72 11.23
N TRP A 11 -4.71 -5.21 10.01
CA TRP A 11 -4.13 -5.80 8.80
C TRP A 11 -2.69 -5.34 8.53
N TRP A 12 -2.11 -4.49 9.36
CA TRP A 12 -0.69 -4.17 9.21
C TRP A 12 0.20 -5.38 9.50
N MET A 13 1.37 -5.38 8.90
CA MET A 13 2.31 -6.49 8.92
C MET A 13 2.67 -6.95 10.33
N ASN A 14 2.75 -6.04 11.30
CA ASN A 14 3.09 -6.39 12.68
C ASN A 14 1.95 -7.08 13.43
N HIS A 15 0.71 -6.97 12.93
CA HIS A 15 -0.50 -7.54 13.51
C HIS A 15 -0.92 -8.81 12.76
N ARG A 16 -2.04 -8.75 12.02
CA ARG A 16 -2.67 -9.90 11.33
C ARG A 16 -2.83 -9.56 9.85
N PRO A 17 -1.73 -9.46 9.09
CA PRO A 17 -1.79 -9.03 7.70
C PRO A 17 -2.54 -10.03 6.84
N GLU A 18 -3.38 -9.54 5.94
CA GLU A 18 -4.23 -10.39 5.13
C GLU A 18 -3.51 -10.92 3.89
N ASN A 19 -3.49 -12.25 3.70
CA ASN A 19 -2.73 -12.90 2.61
C ASN A 19 -3.06 -12.31 1.23
N SER A 20 -4.34 -12.01 0.99
CA SER A 20 -4.82 -11.49 -0.29
C SER A 20 -4.18 -10.15 -0.66
N MET A 21 -3.74 -9.34 0.31
CA MET A 21 -3.14 -8.02 0.08
C MET A 21 -1.80 -8.10 -0.66
N PHE A 22 -1.03 -9.17 -0.45
CA PHE A 22 0.26 -9.39 -1.12
C PHE A 22 0.12 -9.54 -2.64
N PHE A 23 -1.08 -9.87 -3.12
CA PHE A 23 -1.38 -10.08 -4.54
C PHE A 23 -2.13 -8.89 -5.17
N LYS A 24 -2.41 -7.83 -4.40
CA LYS A 24 -3.13 -6.66 -4.91
C LYS A 24 -2.20 -5.66 -5.62
N LYS A 25 -2.80 -4.87 -6.49
CA LYS A 25 -2.25 -3.62 -7.04
C LYS A 25 -3.00 -2.46 -6.40
N ALA A 26 -2.30 -1.39 -6.05
CA ALA A 26 -2.94 -0.19 -5.51
C ALA A 26 -2.41 1.08 -6.16
N ILE A 27 -3.28 2.06 -6.33
CA ILE A 27 -2.94 3.38 -6.86
C ILE A 27 -3.42 4.42 -5.84
N VAL A 28 -2.54 5.35 -5.49
CA VAL A 28 -2.91 6.48 -4.66
C VAL A 28 -2.90 7.74 -5.53
N ILE A 29 -4.04 8.39 -5.66
CA ILE A 29 -4.19 9.63 -6.42
C ILE A 29 -4.62 10.73 -5.44
N ALA A 30 -3.86 11.82 -5.37
CA ALA A 30 -4.26 12.99 -4.59
C ALA A 30 -4.21 14.25 -5.46
N VAL A 31 -5.30 14.99 -5.42
CA VAL A 31 -5.48 16.27 -6.10
C VAL A 31 -5.95 17.27 -5.07
N GLY A 32 -5.43 18.49 -5.12
CA GLY A 32 -5.87 19.57 -4.25
C GLY A 32 -5.51 20.93 -4.83
N ALA A 33 -6.16 22.00 -4.36
CA ALA A 33 -5.92 23.35 -4.83
C ALA A 33 -4.48 23.84 -4.52
N GLY A 34 -3.99 23.54 -3.32
CA GLY A 34 -2.70 24.02 -2.80
C GLY A 34 -1.58 22.98 -2.80
N GLY A 35 -0.76 22.96 -1.76
CA GLY A 35 0.30 21.96 -1.56
C GLY A 35 -0.14 20.76 -0.70
N GLY A 36 0.79 19.85 -0.40
CA GLY A 36 0.58 18.77 0.58
C GLY A 36 0.27 17.38 0.00
N MET A 37 -0.22 17.30 -1.24
CA MET A 37 -0.62 16.02 -1.87
C MET A 37 0.51 14.99 -1.94
N LYS A 38 1.76 15.44 -2.16
CA LYS A 38 2.92 14.53 -2.19
C LYS A 38 3.17 13.86 -0.83
N LYS A 39 3.02 14.60 0.28
CA LYS A 39 3.15 14.04 1.63
C LYS A 39 1.97 13.11 1.93
N ALA A 40 0.74 13.56 1.65
CA ALA A 40 -0.45 12.75 1.86
C ALA A 40 -0.41 11.41 1.10
N THR A 41 0.02 11.41 -0.16
CA THR A 41 0.16 10.15 -0.93
C THR A 41 1.30 9.26 -0.42
N ALA A 42 2.40 9.84 0.07
CA ALA A 42 3.46 9.07 0.71
C ALA A 42 2.96 8.36 1.97
N ASP A 43 2.22 9.07 2.83
CA ASP A 43 1.67 8.50 4.07
C ASP A 43 0.68 7.36 3.78
N ILE A 44 -0.23 7.57 2.82
CA ILE A 44 -1.17 6.51 2.37
C ILE A 44 -0.40 5.33 1.80
N LYS A 45 0.64 5.57 0.99
CA LYS A 45 1.46 4.49 0.41
C LYS A 45 2.13 3.65 1.51
N VAL A 46 2.70 4.27 2.54
CA VAL A 46 3.32 3.56 3.67
C VAL A 46 2.29 2.64 4.36
N ASN A 47 1.07 3.12 4.57
CA ASN A 47 0.00 2.30 5.15
C ASN A 47 -0.34 1.08 4.28
N LEU A 48 -0.42 1.26 2.96
CA LEU A 48 -0.68 0.16 2.02
C LEU A 48 0.51 -0.83 1.95
N GLU A 49 1.74 -0.34 2.05
CA GLU A 49 2.94 -1.19 2.16
C GLU A 49 2.88 -2.01 3.45
N ASN A 50 2.44 -1.43 4.57
CA ASN A 50 2.23 -2.15 5.83
C ASN A 50 1.12 -3.21 5.73
N TRP A 51 0.10 -3.04 4.88
CA TRP A 51 -0.86 -4.12 4.59
C TRP A 51 -0.30 -5.27 3.74
N GLY A 52 0.93 -5.17 3.23
CA GLY A 52 1.53 -6.21 2.39
C GLY A 52 1.59 -5.89 0.90
N ILE A 53 0.98 -4.79 0.45
CA ILE A 53 0.85 -4.50 -0.98
C ILE A 53 2.20 -4.05 -1.55
N SER A 54 2.79 -4.89 -2.39
CA SER A 54 4.10 -4.58 -3.00
C SER A 54 3.98 -3.70 -4.26
N ALA A 55 2.86 -3.76 -4.97
CA ALA A 55 2.65 -3.06 -6.24
C ALA A 55 1.81 -1.80 -6.02
N ILE A 56 2.49 -0.70 -5.63
CA ILE A 56 1.84 0.59 -5.36
C ILE A 56 2.41 1.67 -6.28
N TRP A 57 1.51 2.45 -6.86
CA TRP A 57 1.83 3.66 -7.61
C TRP A 57 1.17 4.87 -6.96
N SER A 58 1.75 6.04 -7.15
CA SER A 58 1.25 7.29 -6.60
C SER A 58 1.23 8.37 -7.67
N TYR A 59 0.17 9.16 -7.69
CA TYR A 59 0.05 10.38 -8.47
C TYR A 59 -0.38 11.52 -7.55
N SER A 60 0.26 12.68 -7.70
CA SER A 60 -0.07 13.87 -6.93
C SER A 60 0.07 15.10 -7.80
N ILE A 61 -0.94 15.96 -7.76
CA ILE A 61 -0.89 17.23 -8.47
C ILE A 61 -1.65 18.31 -7.69
N ALA A 62 -1.07 19.52 -7.66
CA ALA A 62 -1.79 20.72 -7.27
C ALA A 62 -2.60 21.22 -8.47
N SER A 63 -3.94 21.23 -8.39
CA SER A 63 -4.79 21.82 -9.42
C SER A 63 -4.54 23.33 -9.52
N GLY A 64 -4.23 24.00 -8.40
CA GLY A 64 -4.06 25.45 -8.32
C GLY A 64 -5.38 26.22 -8.32
N VAL A 65 -6.50 25.50 -8.28
CA VAL A 65 -7.86 26.04 -8.39
C VAL A 65 -8.81 25.26 -7.50
N MET A 66 -9.87 25.92 -7.06
CA MET A 66 -10.91 25.32 -6.23
C MET A 66 -11.90 24.53 -7.07
N LEU A 67 -12.24 25.03 -8.26
CA LEU A 67 -13.17 24.37 -9.17
C LEU A 67 -12.42 23.65 -10.29
N TRP A 68 -12.85 22.44 -10.61
CA TRP A 68 -12.18 21.61 -11.62
C TRP A 68 -12.23 22.21 -13.04
N ASN A 69 -13.31 22.92 -13.38
CA ASN A 69 -13.47 23.61 -14.66
C ASN A 69 -12.50 24.81 -14.82
N GLU A 70 -11.92 25.32 -13.75
CA GLU A 70 -10.92 26.40 -13.78
C GLU A 70 -9.49 25.88 -14.02
N VAL A 71 -9.29 24.56 -14.04
CA VAL A 71 -7.96 23.98 -14.28
C VAL A 71 -7.51 24.35 -15.70
N SER A 72 -6.36 25.00 -15.81
CA SER A 72 -5.84 25.42 -17.11
C SER A 72 -5.70 24.26 -18.09
N LYS A 73 -5.96 24.52 -19.38
CA LYS A 73 -5.85 23.51 -20.46
C LYS A 73 -4.51 22.76 -20.42
N LYS A 74 -3.40 23.50 -20.25
CA LYS A 74 -2.05 22.93 -20.09
C LYS A 74 -1.96 21.90 -18.97
N LYS A 75 -2.59 22.16 -17.82
CA LYS A 75 -2.58 21.24 -16.68
C LYS A 75 -3.52 20.06 -16.89
N LEU A 76 -4.69 20.27 -17.49
CA LEU A 76 -5.58 19.18 -17.90
C LEU A 76 -4.90 18.22 -18.88
N ASP A 77 -4.21 18.74 -19.89
CA ASP A 77 -3.48 17.93 -20.88
C ASP A 77 -2.35 17.15 -20.22
N LYS A 78 -1.65 17.75 -19.26
CA LYS A 78 -0.66 17.05 -18.43
C LYS A 78 -1.30 15.91 -17.64
N ILE A 79 -2.40 16.15 -16.93
CA ILE A 79 -3.09 15.12 -16.13
C ILE A 79 -3.52 13.98 -17.05
N LYS A 80 -4.11 14.26 -18.21
CA LYS A 80 -4.53 13.24 -19.18
C LYS A 80 -3.36 12.37 -19.63
N ARG A 81 -2.21 12.96 -19.97
CA ARG A 81 -1.01 12.21 -20.34
C ARG A 81 -0.49 11.36 -19.18
N ASP A 82 -0.34 11.97 -17.99
CA ASP A 82 0.16 11.27 -16.81
C ASP A 82 -0.75 10.07 -16.44
N MET A 83 -2.07 10.21 -16.60
CA MET A 83 -3.04 9.12 -16.35
C MET A 83 -2.93 7.99 -17.38
N ARG A 84 -2.70 8.30 -18.66
CA ARG A 84 -2.44 7.27 -19.69
C ARG A 84 -1.16 6.50 -19.37
N ASP A 85 -0.07 7.22 -19.08
CA ASP A 85 1.21 6.61 -18.74
C ASP A 85 1.11 5.72 -17.48
N LEU A 86 0.38 6.20 -16.47
CA LEU A 86 0.13 5.45 -15.25
C LEU A 86 -0.68 4.17 -15.52
N ALA A 87 -1.76 4.27 -16.30
CA ALA A 87 -2.58 3.12 -16.67
C ALA A 87 -1.75 2.06 -17.41
N ASP A 88 -0.93 2.47 -18.38
CA ASP A 88 -0.08 1.56 -19.16
C ASP A 88 1.00 0.92 -18.29
N LYS A 89 1.55 1.65 -17.32
CA LYS A 89 2.52 1.11 -16.36
C LYS A 89 1.88 0.05 -15.45
N ILE A 90 0.62 0.21 -15.08
CA ILE A 90 -0.11 -0.71 -14.19
C ILE A 90 -0.54 -1.97 -14.94
N LYS A 91 -1.01 -1.82 -16.18
CA LYS A 91 -1.38 -2.94 -17.06
C LYS A 91 -0.20 -3.88 -17.30
N ARG A 92 0.96 -3.33 -17.65
CA ARG A 92 2.17 -4.10 -17.99
C ARG A 92 2.82 -4.82 -16.81
N LYS A 93 2.56 -4.38 -15.58
CA LYS A 93 3.30 -4.88 -14.41
C LYS A 93 2.54 -6.00 -13.71
N SER A 94 3.09 -7.20 -13.67
CA SER A 94 2.60 -8.27 -12.79
C SER A 94 2.88 -7.94 -11.32
N VAL A 95 2.09 -8.52 -10.41
CA VAL A 95 2.33 -8.37 -8.98
C VAL A 95 3.50 -9.27 -8.58
N ARG A 96 4.56 -8.67 -8.06
CA ARG A 96 5.72 -9.36 -7.51
C ARG A 96 6.05 -8.77 -6.15
N ILE A 97 6.26 -9.65 -5.17
CA ILE A 97 6.65 -9.24 -3.82
C ILE A 97 8.06 -8.65 -3.85
N LYS A 98 8.18 -7.38 -3.44
CA LYS A 98 9.45 -6.66 -3.37
C LYS A 98 10.37 -7.28 -2.32
N LYS A 99 11.69 -7.21 -2.52
CA LYS A 99 12.68 -7.64 -1.51
C LYS A 99 12.43 -6.96 -0.16
N GLY A 100 12.20 -5.64 -0.16
CA GLY A 100 11.88 -4.88 1.05
C GLY A 100 10.66 -5.43 1.82
N GLN A 101 9.60 -5.83 1.11
CA GLN A 101 8.43 -6.44 1.74
C GLN A 101 8.76 -7.77 2.42
N LYS A 102 9.62 -8.58 1.79
CA LYS A 102 10.08 -9.85 2.37
C LYS A 102 10.92 -9.63 3.62
N PHE A 103 11.80 -8.61 3.60
CA PHE A 103 12.58 -8.22 4.77
C PHE A 103 11.69 -7.70 5.90
N HIS A 104 10.71 -6.85 5.59
CA HIS A 104 9.75 -6.35 6.57
C HIS A 104 8.95 -7.48 7.22
N PHE A 105 8.45 -8.43 6.42
CA PHE A 105 7.80 -9.64 6.95
C PHE A 105 8.76 -10.48 7.81
N ALA A 106 10.01 -10.68 7.38
CA ALA A 106 10.99 -11.45 8.15
C ALA A 106 11.33 -10.78 9.49
N TYR A 107 11.40 -9.44 9.51
CA TYR A 107 11.57 -8.67 10.73
C TYR A 107 10.37 -8.83 11.67
N MET A 108 9.13 -8.69 11.16
CA MET A 108 7.94 -8.90 11.98
C MET A 108 7.81 -10.34 12.48
N ARG A 109 8.19 -11.33 11.68
CA ARG A 109 8.29 -12.74 12.10
C ARG A 109 9.25 -12.90 13.28
N PHE A 110 10.37 -12.20 13.28
CA PHE A 110 11.32 -12.23 14.39
C PHE A 110 10.69 -11.65 15.67
N ILE A 111 10.06 -10.47 15.57
CA ILE A 111 9.34 -9.81 16.67
C ILE A 111 8.27 -10.73 17.28
N GLN A 112 7.49 -11.41 16.43
CA GLN A 112 6.47 -12.39 16.85
C GLN A 112 7.08 -13.59 17.58
N LYS A 113 8.24 -14.08 17.13
CA LYS A 113 8.94 -15.22 17.78
C LYS A 113 9.54 -14.89 19.14
N ILE A 114 10.00 -13.66 19.34
CA ILE A 114 10.50 -13.20 20.65
C ILE A 114 9.37 -12.74 21.58
N ASN A 115 8.10 -12.99 21.22
CA ASN A 115 6.90 -12.67 21.99
C ASN A 115 6.69 -11.18 22.24
N TRP A 116 7.20 -10.31 21.36
CA TRP A 116 6.99 -8.87 21.46
C TRP A 116 5.78 -8.44 20.61
N CYS A 117 4.65 -9.09 20.86
CA CYS A 117 3.38 -8.97 20.17
C CYS A 117 2.24 -9.38 21.12
N THR A 118 0.99 -9.09 20.77
CA THR A 118 -0.13 -9.59 21.58
C THR A 118 -0.31 -11.10 21.41
N PRO A 119 -0.93 -11.81 22.38
CA PRO A 119 -1.24 -13.23 22.25
C PRO A 119 -2.08 -13.57 21.01
N GLU A 120 -3.03 -12.70 20.65
CA GLU A 120 -3.93 -12.90 19.51
C GLU A 120 -3.18 -12.78 18.18
N ASP A 121 -2.29 -11.79 18.06
CA ASP A 121 -1.45 -11.63 16.87
C ASP A 121 -0.52 -12.85 16.73
N LYS A 122 0.07 -13.32 17.83
CA LYS A 122 0.90 -14.51 17.83
C LYS A 122 0.15 -15.76 17.41
N ALA A 123 -1.05 -15.96 17.96
CA ALA A 123 -1.90 -17.10 17.62
C ALA A 123 -2.26 -17.11 16.13
N TYR A 124 -2.61 -15.94 15.57
CA TYR A 124 -2.85 -15.78 14.14
C TYR A 124 -1.62 -16.18 13.30
N TRP A 125 -0.43 -15.71 13.66
CA TRP A 125 0.82 -16.05 12.94
C TRP A 125 1.18 -17.54 13.03
N GLN A 126 0.88 -18.18 14.17
CA GLN A 126 1.02 -19.62 14.35
C GLN A 126 0.03 -20.39 13.48
N GLU A 127 -1.24 -19.99 13.47
CA GLU A 127 -2.29 -20.59 12.62
C GLU A 127 -1.92 -20.51 11.13
N LYS A 128 -1.36 -19.37 10.69
CA LYS A 128 -0.86 -19.21 9.31
C LYS A 128 0.43 -20.00 9.02
N GLY A 129 1.04 -20.64 10.01
CA GLY A 129 2.32 -21.37 9.88
C GLY A 129 3.53 -20.45 9.61
N TRP A 130 3.40 -19.15 9.85
CA TRP A 130 4.39 -18.15 9.47
C TRP A 130 5.61 -18.11 10.38
N HIS A 131 5.50 -18.67 11.58
CA HIS A 131 6.66 -18.96 12.41
C HIS A 131 7.59 -19.97 11.77
N GLU A 132 7.12 -20.83 10.88
CA GLU A 132 7.94 -21.86 10.26
C GLU A 132 8.30 -21.48 8.82
N HIS A 133 7.95 -22.33 7.85
CA HIS A 133 8.39 -22.22 6.47
C HIS A 133 7.35 -21.55 5.55
N VAL A 134 6.10 -21.41 6.00
CA VAL A 134 5.01 -20.81 5.22
C VAL A 134 5.22 -19.31 5.04
N ARG A 135 4.89 -18.77 3.87
CA ARG A 135 4.93 -17.34 3.59
C ARG A 135 3.62 -16.87 2.95
N PRO A 136 3.14 -15.66 3.25
CA PRO A 136 1.85 -15.17 2.75
C PRO A 136 1.74 -15.14 1.23
N TRP A 137 2.86 -15.04 0.53
CA TRP A 137 2.95 -15.00 -0.93
C TRP A 137 3.35 -16.33 -1.59
N ARG A 138 3.43 -17.42 -0.82
CA ARG A 138 3.69 -18.77 -1.34
C ARG A 138 2.44 -19.66 -1.31
N VAL A 139 1.29 -19.09 -0.98
CA VAL A 139 0.01 -19.79 -1.01
C VAL A 139 -0.41 -19.88 -2.47
N ASN A 140 -0.66 -21.10 -2.95
CA ASN A 140 -1.35 -21.29 -4.23
C ASN A 140 -2.78 -20.79 -4.03
N LEU A 141 -3.09 -19.63 -4.62
CA LEU A 141 -4.47 -19.14 -4.77
C LEU A 141 -5.07 -19.73 -6.03
#